data_AF-A0A3D8ILJ6-F1
#
_entry.id   AF-A0A3D8ILJ6-F1
#
_cell.length_a   1.000
_cell.length_b   1.000
_cell.length_c   1.000
_cell.angle_alpha   90.00
_cell.angle_beta   90.00
_cell.angle_gamma   90.00
#
_symmetry.space_group_name_H-M   'P 1'
#
loop_
_entity.id
_entity.type
_entity.pdbx_description
1 polymer ?
#
loop_
_entity_poly.entity_id
_entity_poly.type
_entity_poly.pdbx_seq_one_letter_code
_entity_poly.pdbx_strand_id
1 'polypeptide(L)'
;MEYNERQLICSLATWRSLREQNKTQYDIIEAFCKNIITSHYSTISFSVQDIRKKIKIEYGFDKIPDSIFEQVLLQNLKKYLNKDKEGRYRLVKQIDTDNNIKDIIKKYIIEYKNFCDNLKDFLDEKKYKYPDNFLELFNHYLLLEEVDKNENKEIFAHFANFLLKYKERYYNLLQTIKEGIILYEGLRYGIKKVLFYMKD
;
A
#
# COMPACT_ATOMS: atom_id res chain seq x y z
N MET A 1 -13.61 -6.34 6.39
CA MET A 1 -12.34 -5.65 6.04
C MET A 1 -12.65 -4.85 4.80
N GLU A 2 -12.78 -3.55 4.99
CA GLU A 2 -13.11 -2.67 3.87
C GLU A 2 -11.94 -2.61 2.89
N TYR A 3 -12.27 -2.35 1.62
CA TYR A 3 -11.35 -2.41 0.49
C TYR A 3 -10.13 -1.48 0.66
N ASN A 4 -10.29 -0.36 1.39
CA ASN A 4 -9.27 0.65 1.64
C ASN A 4 -8.22 0.23 2.70
N GLU A 5 -8.58 -0.63 3.67
CA GLU A 5 -7.65 -1.08 4.73
C GLU A 5 -6.58 -2.03 4.17
N ARG A 6 -6.94 -2.90 3.23
CA ARG A 6 -6.00 -3.83 2.57
C ARG A 6 -5.02 -3.12 1.64
N GLN A 7 -5.50 -2.11 0.89
CA GLN A 7 -4.68 -1.35 -0.05
C GLN A 7 -3.53 -0.62 0.66
N LEU A 8 -3.83 0.02 1.79
CA LEU A 8 -2.84 0.78 2.55
C LEU A 8 -1.72 -0.13 3.08
N ILE A 9 -2.10 -1.24 3.72
CA ILE A 9 -1.17 -2.15 4.39
C ILE A 9 -0.31 -2.92 3.39
N CYS A 10 -0.88 -3.34 2.25
CA CYS A 10 -0.13 -4.01 1.20
C CYS A 10 0.86 -3.06 0.49
N SER A 11 0.54 -1.77 0.39
CA SER A 11 1.47 -0.73 -0.09
C SER A 11 2.63 -0.51 0.87
N LEU A 12 2.31 -0.40 2.16
CA LEU A 12 3.23 -0.24 3.28
C LEU A 12 4.29 -1.34 3.35
N ALA A 13 3.83 -2.59 3.40
CA ALA A 13 4.68 -3.74 3.67
C ALA A 13 5.62 -4.05 2.51
N THR A 14 5.18 -3.76 1.28
CA THR A 14 6.00 -3.94 0.08
C THR A 14 7.05 -2.84 -0.05
N TRP A 15 6.74 -1.61 0.37
CA TRP A 15 7.74 -0.54 0.40
C TRP A 15 8.83 -0.79 1.46
N ARG A 16 8.47 -1.18 2.69
CA ARG A 16 9.46 -1.43 3.75
C ARG A 16 10.39 -2.61 3.47
N SER A 17 9.88 -3.67 2.84
CA SER A 17 10.71 -4.80 2.39
C SER A 17 11.78 -4.39 1.36
N LEU A 18 11.62 -3.25 0.67
CA LEU A 18 12.46 -2.85 -0.46
C LEU A 18 13.24 -1.54 -0.21
N ARG A 19 12.85 -0.74 0.79
CA ARG A 19 13.53 0.52 1.16
C ARG A 19 14.92 0.30 1.76
N GLU A 20 15.16 -0.82 2.43
CA GLU A 20 16.52 -1.20 2.86
C GLU A 20 17.48 -1.43 1.67
N GLN A 21 17.01 -1.34 0.42
CA GLN A 21 17.74 -1.66 -0.81
C GLN A 21 17.75 -0.55 -1.90
N ASN A 22 17.50 0.73 -1.60
CA ASN A 22 17.52 1.85 -2.58
C ASN A 22 16.60 1.67 -3.82
N LYS A 23 15.40 1.11 -3.65
CA LYS A 23 14.49 0.79 -4.76
C LYS A 23 13.45 1.87 -5.07
N THR A 24 13.04 1.95 -6.33
CA THR A 24 12.06 2.89 -6.90
C THR A 24 10.62 2.34 -6.89
N GLN A 25 9.62 3.16 -7.25
CA GLN A 25 8.23 2.70 -7.43
C GLN A 25 8.10 1.55 -8.43
N TYR A 26 8.91 1.55 -9.50
CA TYR A 26 8.90 0.49 -10.50
C TYR A 26 9.37 -0.85 -9.94
N ASP A 27 10.32 -0.84 -9.01
CA ASP A 27 10.81 -2.04 -8.36
C ASP A 27 9.76 -2.68 -7.43
N ILE A 28 8.88 -1.87 -6.84
CA ILE A 28 7.74 -2.35 -6.05
C ILE A 28 6.76 -3.09 -6.96
N ILE A 29 6.38 -2.45 -8.07
CA ILE A 29 5.48 -3.05 -9.04
C ILE A 29 6.12 -4.30 -9.66
N GLU A 30 7.43 -4.29 -9.92
CA GLU A 30 8.18 -5.47 -10.34
C GLU A 30 8.06 -6.60 -9.33
N ALA A 31 8.26 -6.36 -8.04
CA ALA A 31 8.15 -7.38 -7.00
C ALA A 31 6.75 -8.00 -6.96
N PHE A 32 5.70 -7.19 -7.06
CA PHE A 32 4.33 -7.68 -7.17
C PHE A 32 4.10 -8.51 -8.43
N CYS A 33 4.55 -8.02 -9.58
CA CYS A 33 4.46 -8.74 -10.84
C CYS A 33 5.17 -10.09 -10.75
N LYS A 34 6.40 -10.15 -10.21
CA LYS A 34 7.13 -11.41 -10.00
C LYS A 34 6.33 -12.39 -9.14
N ASN A 35 5.81 -11.95 -8.00
CA ASN A 35 5.04 -12.80 -7.11
C ASN A 35 3.75 -13.34 -7.78
N ILE A 36 3.02 -12.49 -8.51
CA ILE A 36 1.81 -12.89 -9.22
C ILE A 36 2.14 -13.86 -10.36
N ILE A 37 3.16 -13.57 -11.16
CA ILE A 37 3.57 -14.40 -12.29
C ILE A 37 3.98 -15.79 -11.80
N THR A 38 4.84 -15.87 -10.79
CA THR A 38 5.30 -17.15 -10.25
C THR A 38 4.15 -17.93 -9.60
N SER A 39 3.22 -17.26 -8.92
CA SER A 39 2.12 -17.93 -8.20
C SER A 39 0.97 -18.39 -9.10
N HIS A 40 0.66 -17.66 -10.19
CA HIS A 40 -0.55 -17.90 -11.00
C HIS A 40 -0.27 -18.18 -12.48
N TYR A 41 0.87 -17.73 -13.00
CA TYR A 41 1.15 -17.69 -14.44
C TYR A 41 2.48 -18.36 -14.81
N SER A 42 2.98 -19.27 -13.96
CA SER A 42 4.23 -19.99 -14.21
C SER A 42 4.19 -20.87 -15.45
N THR A 43 3.00 -21.37 -15.83
CA THR A 43 2.81 -22.28 -16.97
C THR A 43 1.84 -21.78 -18.04
N ILE A 44 1.20 -20.62 -17.82
CA ILE A 44 0.15 -20.09 -18.70
C ILE A 44 0.46 -18.66 -19.16
N SER A 45 0.00 -18.30 -20.35
CA SER A 45 0.20 -16.95 -20.90
C SER A 45 -0.79 -15.95 -20.30
N PHE A 46 -0.34 -14.72 -20.07
CA PHE A 46 -1.11 -13.67 -19.38
C PHE A 46 -1.01 -12.31 -20.06
N SER A 47 -1.98 -11.44 -19.80
CA SER A 47 -1.97 -10.04 -20.23
C SER A 47 -1.63 -9.08 -19.09
N VAL A 48 -1.41 -7.81 -19.41
CA VAL A 48 -1.29 -6.73 -18.41
C VAL A 48 -2.53 -6.66 -17.53
N GLN A 49 -3.71 -6.82 -18.13
CA GLN A 49 -5.01 -6.78 -17.44
C GLN A 49 -5.14 -7.92 -16.43
N ASP A 50 -4.62 -9.11 -16.75
CA ASP A 50 -4.59 -10.26 -15.85
C ASP A 50 -3.75 -9.96 -14.60
N ILE A 51 -2.55 -9.41 -14.80
CA ILE A 51 -1.65 -9.01 -13.71
C ILE A 51 -2.31 -7.94 -12.84
N ARG A 52 -2.87 -6.89 -13.45
CA ARG A 52 -3.57 -5.82 -12.73
C ARG A 52 -4.73 -6.38 -11.90
N LYS A 53 -5.53 -7.28 -12.48
CA LYS A 53 -6.65 -7.92 -11.77
C LYS A 53 -6.16 -8.72 -10.56
N LYS A 54 -5.08 -9.48 -10.69
CA LYS A 54 -4.52 -10.25 -9.57
C LYS A 54 -3.90 -9.36 -8.50
N ILE A 55 -3.19 -8.30 -8.90
CA ILE A 55 -2.64 -7.32 -7.96
C ILE A 55 -3.77 -6.61 -7.20
N LYS A 56 -4.86 -6.27 -7.89
CA LYS A 56 -6.08 -5.73 -7.27
C LYS A 56 -6.68 -6.70 -6.23
N ILE A 57 -6.72 -8.00 -6.52
CA ILE A 57 -7.30 -9.01 -5.63
C ILE A 57 -6.41 -9.28 -4.41
N GLU A 58 -5.10 -9.44 -4.61
CA GLU A 58 -4.17 -9.88 -3.57
C GLU A 58 -3.58 -8.75 -2.75
N TYR A 59 -3.31 -7.62 -3.39
CA TYR A 59 -2.65 -6.47 -2.76
C TYR A 59 -3.55 -5.23 -2.72
N GLY A 60 -4.75 -5.29 -3.31
CA GLY A 60 -5.71 -4.22 -3.29
C GLY A 60 -5.54 -3.19 -4.40
N PHE A 61 -4.38 -2.99 -5.01
CA PHE A 61 -4.18 -1.85 -5.94
C PHE A 61 -5.04 -1.93 -7.20
N ASP A 62 -5.96 -0.97 -7.36
CA ASP A 62 -6.93 -0.93 -8.46
C ASP A 62 -6.68 0.21 -9.47
N LYS A 63 -5.93 1.24 -9.07
CA LYS A 63 -5.71 2.48 -9.82
C LYS A 63 -4.33 2.65 -10.46
N ILE A 64 -3.48 1.63 -10.43
CA ILE A 64 -2.18 1.67 -11.14
C ILE A 64 -2.46 1.66 -12.65
N PRO A 65 -1.93 2.61 -13.44
CA PRO A 65 -2.09 2.63 -14.88
C PRO A 65 -1.48 1.41 -15.57
N ASP A 66 -2.15 0.91 -16.63
CA ASP A 66 -1.67 -0.23 -17.43
C ASP A 66 -0.27 0.02 -18.01
N SER A 67 0.06 1.27 -18.36
CA SER A 67 1.38 1.66 -18.87
C SER A 67 2.52 1.42 -17.88
N ILE A 68 2.27 1.50 -16.57
CA ILE A 68 3.28 1.21 -15.54
C ILE A 68 3.57 -0.30 -15.52
N PHE A 69 2.52 -1.13 -15.60
CA PHE A 69 2.70 -2.58 -15.69
C PHE A 69 3.40 -2.97 -16.98
N GLU A 70 3.04 -2.37 -18.12
CA GLU A 70 3.73 -2.59 -19.39
C GLU A 70 5.22 -2.24 -19.30
N GLN A 71 5.53 -1.08 -18.72
CA GLN A 71 6.92 -0.67 -18.53
C GLN A 71 7.70 -1.69 -17.70
N VAL A 72 7.15 -2.14 -16.57
CA VAL A 72 7.79 -3.16 -15.72
C VAL A 72 7.98 -4.48 -16.46
N LEU A 73 6.97 -4.96 -17.19
CA LEU A 73 7.05 -6.22 -17.92
C LEU A 73 8.07 -6.14 -19.07
N LEU A 74 8.14 -5.02 -19.79
CA LEU A 74 8.97 -4.83 -20.98
C LEU A 74 10.40 -4.39 -20.68
N GLN A 75 10.64 -3.68 -19.57
CA GLN A 75 11.96 -3.17 -19.20
C GLN A 75 12.59 -4.05 -18.13
N ASN A 76 11.93 -4.19 -16.98
CA ASN A 76 12.52 -4.85 -15.82
C ASN A 76 12.48 -6.39 -15.94
N LEU A 77 11.39 -6.94 -16.47
CA LEU A 77 11.17 -8.39 -16.55
C LEU A 77 11.45 -9.00 -17.93
N LYS A 78 11.97 -8.21 -18.88
CA LYS A 78 12.23 -8.64 -20.27
C LYS A 78 13.04 -9.93 -20.38
N LYS A 79 14.00 -10.14 -19.48
CA LYS A 79 14.87 -11.34 -19.50
C LYS A 79 14.13 -12.62 -19.11
N TYR A 80 12.98 -12.51 -18.44
CA TYR A 80 12.19 -13.64 -17.95
C TYR A 80 10.96 -13.91 -18.80
N LEU A 81 10.52 -12.94 -19.61
CA LEU A 81 9.24 -12.97 -20.31
C LEU A 81 9.44 -12.86 -21.82
N ASN A 82 8.60 -13.56 -22.58
CA ASN A 82 8.45 -13.34 -24.00
C ASN A 82 7.02 -12.86 -24.30
N LYS A 83 6.88 -11.88 -25.20
CA LYS A 83 5.58 -11.33 -25.63
C LYS A 83 5.24 -11.90 -27.00
N ASP A 84 4.07 -12.52 -27.12
CA ASP A 84 3.58 -13.03 -28.40
C ASP A 84 2.96 -11.92 -29.27
N LYS A 85 2.57 -12.30 -30.50
CA LYS A 85 1.99 -11.38 -31.48
C LYS A 85 0.60 -10.86 -31.06
N GLU A 86 -0.08 -11.56 -30.17
CA GLU A 86 -1.37 -11.16 -29.59
C GLU A 86 -1.19 -10.24 -28.37
N GLY A 87 0.06 -9.96 -28.01
CA GLY A 87 0.42 -9.08 -26.91
C GLY A 87 0.37 -9.72 -25.53
N ARG A 88 0.29 -11.05 -25.45
CA ARG A 88 0.33 -11.80 -24.18
C ARG A 88 1.77 -12.18 -23.84
N TYR A 89 2.06 -12.24 -22.55
CA TYR A 89 3.35 -12.60 -22.00
C TYR A 89 3.36 -14.06 -21.56
N ARG A 90 4.51 -14.73 -21.72
CA ARG A 90 4.77 -16.06 -21.17
C ARG A 90 6.13 -16.07 -20.47
N LEU A 91 6.20 -16.77 -19.34
CA LEU A 91 7.44 -17.02 -18.63
C LEU A 91 8.36 -17.96 -19.43
N VAL A 92 9.59 -17.53 -19.69
CA VAL A 92 10.61 -18.30 -20.42
C VAL A 92 11.84 -18.62 -19.58
N LYS A 93 11.99 -17.98 -18.41
CA LYS A 93 13.03 -18.27 -17.42
C LYS A 93 12.46 -18.16 -16.02
N GLN A 94 13.02 -18.91 -15.09
CA GLN A 94 12.65 -18.84 -13.67
C GLN A 94 12.90 -17.42 -13.14
N ILE A 95 11.92 -16.92 -12.39
CA ILE A 95 11.99 -15.64 -11.67
C ILE A 95 12.32 -15.93 -10.22
N ASP A 96 13.34 -15.27 -9.69
CA ASP A 96 13.61 -15.24 -8.26
C ASP A 96 12.55 -14.37 -7.58
N THR A 97 11.78 -14.98 -6.69
CA THR A 97 10.78 -14.27 -5.88
C THR A 97 11.34 -14.02 -4.49
N ASP A 98 11.09 -12.82 -4.00
CA ASP A 98 11.40 -12.47 -2.63
C ASP A 98 10.26 -13.00 -1.74
N ASN A 99 10.41 -14.25 -1.28
CA ASN A 99 9.37 -14.94 -0.49
C ASN A 99 9.06 -14.19 0.82
N ASN A 100 9.97 -13.34 1.28
CA ASN A 100 9.84 -12.58 2.51
C ASN A 100 8.73 -11.51 2.45
N ILE A 101 8.40 -11.01 1.25
CA ILE A 101 7.40 -9.95 1.06
C ILE A 101 6.03 -10.38 1.60
N LYS A 102 5.60 -11.62 1.33
CA LYS A 102 4.27 -12.10 1.74
C LYS A 102 4.16 -12.20 3.27
N ASP A 103 5.22 -12.61 3.94
CA ASP A 103 5.21 -12.74 5.41
C ASP A 103 5.33 -11.39 6.10
N ILE A 104 6.10 -10.46 5.53
CA ILE A 104 6.15 -9.06 5.96
C ILE A 104 4.75 -8.41 5.82
N ILE A 105 4.06 -8.61 4.69
CA ILE A 105 2.68 -8.12 4.49
C ILE A 105 1.75 -8.66 5.57
N LYS A 106 1.76 -9.96 5.84
CA LYS A 106 0.90 -10.57 6.88
C LYS A 106 1.19 -9.97 8.26
N LYS A 107 2.47 -9.79 8.61
CA LYS A 107 2.87 -9.19 9.89
C LYS A 107 2.28 -7.78 10.04
N TYR A 108 2.43 -6.92 9.03
CA TYR A 108 1.89 -5.56 9.08
C TYR A 108 0.36 -5.52 9.09
N ILE A 109 -0.33 -6.47 8.44
CA ILE A 109 -1.79 -6.60 8.54
C ILE A 109 -2.23 -6.83 9.98
N ILE A 110 -1.53 -7.72 10.69
CA ILE A 110 -1.83 -8.01 12.08
C ILE A 110 -1.53 -6.80 12.97
N GLU A 111 -0.36 -6.17 12.80
CA GLU A 111 0.03 -4.99 13.58
C GLU A 111 -0.92 -3.81 13.37
N TYR A 112 -1.33 -3.54 12.13
CA TYR A 112 -2.27 -2.47 11.81
C TYR A 112 -3.67 -2.77 12.36
N LYS A 113 -4.13 -4.02 12.25
CA LYS A 113 -5.42 -4.40 12.84
C LYS A 113 -5.42 -4.18 14.35
N ASN A 114 -4.37 -4.64 15.04
CA ASN A 114 -4.22 -4.39 16.47
C ASN A 114 -4.21 -2.90 16.78
N PHE A 115 -3.53 -2.08 15.97
CA PHE A 115 -3.55 -0.63 16.11
C PHE A 115 -4.96 -0.04 15.99
N CYS A 116 -5.73 -0.45 14.97
CA CYS A 116 -7.12 -0.01 14.77
C CYS A 116 -8.01 -0.40 15.96
N ASP A 117 -7.87 -1.64 16.45
CA ASP A 117 -8.63 -2.12 17.61
C ASP A 117 -8.29 -1.27 18.85
N ASN A 118 -7.01 -0.97 19.10
CA ASN A 118 -6.61 -0.09 20.23
C ASN A 118 -7.10 1.36 20.06
N LEU A 119 -7.13 1.90 18.84
CA LEU A 119 -7.68 3.23 18.59
C LEU A 119 -9.18 3.25 18.86
N LYS A 120 -9.89 2.20 18.44
CA LYS A 120 -11.32 2.04 18.69
C LYS A 120 -11.61 1.96 20.18
N ASP A 121 -10.90 1.10 20.90
CA ASP A 121 -11.01 0.97 22.36
C ASP A 121 -10.77 2.32 23.06
N PHE A 122 -9.79 3.10 22.61
CA PHE A 122 -9.54 4.43 23.15
C PHE A 122 -10.70 5.41 22.91
N LEU A 123 -11.32 5.39 21.73
CA LEU A 123 -12.48 6.25 21.45
C LEU A 123 -13.70 5.82 22.27
N ASP A 124 -13.90 4.52 22.44
CA ASP A 124 -14.97 3.94 23.27
C ASP A 124 -14.76 4.29 24.75
N GLU A 125 -13.53 4.25 25.27
CA GLU A 125 -13.16 4.72 26.62
C GLU A 125 -13.51 6.20 26.83
N LYS A 126 -13.36 7.02 25.79
CA LYS A 126 -13.75 8.44 25.79
C LYS A 126 -15.24 8.66 25.58
N LYS A 127 -16.03 7.58 25.39
CA LYS A 127 -17.46 7.60 25.06
C LYS A 127 -17.76 8.46 23.81
N TYR A 128 -16.80 8.55 22.91
CA TYR A 128 -16.94 9.32 21.68
C TYR A 128 -17.68 8.50 20.63
N LYS A 129 -18.73 9.06 20.04
CA LYS A 129 -19.45 8.41 18.92
C LYS A 129 -18.77 8.80 17.61
N TYR A 130 -17.93 7.92 17.10
CA TYR A 130 -17.21 8.13 15.83
C TYR A 130 -18.03 7.64 14.62
N PRO A 131 -17.80 8.23 13.43
CA PRO A 131 -18.42 7.76 12.19
C PRO A 131 -17.80 6.45 11.73
N ASP A 132 -18.52 5.71 10.87
CA ASP A 132 -18.04 4.42 10.34
C ASP A 132 -16.70 4.56 9.58
N ASN A 133 -16.44 5.72 8.99
CA ASN A 133 -15.22 6.03 8.25
C ASN A 133 -14.09 6.63 9.12
N PHE A 134 -14.12 6.49 10.45
CA PHE A 134 -13.13 7.14 11.33
C PHE A 134 -11.68 6.75 11.03
N LEU A 135 -11.42 5.55 10.51
CA LEU A 135 -10.07 5.14 10.11
C LEU A 135 -9.58 5.90 8.87
N GLU A 136 -10.48 6.25 7.95
CA GLU A 136 -10.13 7.12 6.82
C GLU A 136 -9.81 8.53 7.30
N LEU A 137 -10.59 9.04 8.26
CA LEU A 137 -10.33 10.32 8.92
C LEU A 137 -9.01 10.32 9.68
N PHE A 138 -8.66 9.20 10.33
CA PHE A 138 -7.37 9.04 11.01
C PHE A 138 -6.20 9.06 10.03
N ASN A 139 -6.30 8.33 8.92
CA ASN A 139 -5.28 8.34 7.87
C ASN A 139 -5.12 9.73 7.24
N HIS A 140 -6.24 10.45 7.05
CA HIS A 140 -6.22 11.83 6.58
C HIS A 140 -5.55 12.77 7.58
N TYR A 141 -5.86 12.63 8.87
CA TYR A 141 -5.24 13.38 9.95
C TYR A 141 -3.72 13.14 10.01
N LEU A 142 -3.27 11.89 9.84
CA LEU A 142 -1.84 11.56 9.79
C LEU A 142 -1.09 12.20 8.61
N LEU A 143 -1.78 12.43 7.48
CA LEU A 143 -1.19 13.02 6.28
C LEU A 143 -1.11 14.54 6.34
N LEU A 144 -2.20 15.18 6.76
CA LEU A 144 -2.33 16.63 6.63
C LEU A 144 -1.87 17.39 7.87
N GLU A 145 -1.91 16.76 9.05
CA GLU A 145 -1.63 17.40 10.35
C GLU A 145 -2.47 18.69 10.63
N GLU A 146 -3.35 19.11 9.73
CA GLU A 146 -4.17 20.31 9.83
C GLU A 146 -5.54 20.00 10.46
N VAL A 147 -5.72 20.46 11.69
CA VAL A 147 -6.97 20.31 12.47
C VAL A 147 -7.94 21.47 12.21
N ASP A 148 -7.46 22.60 11.70
CA ASP A 148 -8.04 23.89 12.07
C ASP A 148 -9.25 24.38 11.25
N LYS A 149 -9.61 23.69 10.15
CA LYS A 149 -10.72 24.10 9.25
C LYS A 149 -11.79 23.02 9.01
N ASN A 150 -11.76 21.92 9.76
CA ASN A 150 -12.55 20.73 9.44
C ASN A 150 -13.78 20.58 10.36
N GLU A 151 -14.91 20.10 9.84
CA GLU A 151 -16.11 19.75 10.63
C GLU A 151 -15.81 18.62 11.63
N ASN A 152 -14.68 17.93 11.44
CA ASN A 152 -14.20 16.80 12.22
C ASN A 152 -13.24 17.19 13.37
N LYS A 153 -13.25 18.44 13.85
CA LYS A 153 -12.31 18.92 14.91
C LYS A 153 -12.28 18.03 16.16
N GLU A 154 -13.44 17.55 16.59
CA GLU A 154 -13.57 16.75 17.81
C GLU A 154 -12.85 15.41 17.68
N ILE A 155 -13.05 14.66 16.58
CA ILE A 155 -12.38 13.38 16.38
C ILE A 155 -10.86 13.56 16.21
N PHE A 156 -10.43 14.64 15.57
CA PHE A 156 -8.99 14.94 15.42
C PHE A 156 -8.32 15.25 16.76
N ALA A 157 -9.02 15.91 17.69
CA ALA A 157 -8.52 16.08 19.05
C ALA A 157 -8.36 14.72 19.76
N HIS A 158 -9.29 13.79 19.55
CA HIS A 158 -9.16 12.42 20.08
C HIS A 158 -7.99 11.67 19.45
N PHE A 159 -7.77 11.81 18.14
CA PHE A 159 -6.60 11.24 17.46
C PHE A 159 -5.29 11.80 18.01
N ALA A 160 -5.20 13.12 18.19
CA ALA A 160 -4.04 13.77 18.81
C ALA A 160 -3.77 13.20 20.21
N ASN A 161 -4.80 13.07 21.05
CA ASN A 161 -4.70 12.51 22.39
C ASN A 161 -4.26 11.04 22.38
N PHE A 162 -4.79 10.24 21.47
CA PHE A 162 -4.36 8.86 21.28
C PHE A 162 -2.88 8.79 20.90
N LEU A 163 -2.47 9.61 19.93
CA LEU A 163 -1.07 9.68 19.50
C LEU A 163 -0.15 10.13 20.61
N LEU A 164 -0.53 11.12 21.43
CA LEU A 164 0.27 11.53 22.59
C LEU A 164 0.44 10.40 23.60
N LYS A 165 -0.63 9.63 23.87
CA LYS A 165 -0.60 8.54 24.85
C LYS A 165 0.19 7.32 24.38
N TYR A 166 0.18 7.01 23.08
CA TYR A 166 0.75 5.78 22.53
C TYR A 166 1.86 6.00 21.48
N LYS A 167 2.42 7.22 21.39
CA LYS A 167 3.43 7.59 20.37
C LYS A 167 4.58 6.61 20.32
N GLU A 168 5.18 6.30 21.47
CA GLU A 168 6.36 5.44 21.54
C GLU A 168 6.04 4.00 21.11
N ARG A 169 4.88 3.48 21.54
CA ARG A 169 4.40 2.14 21.19
C ARG A 169 4.19 1.97 19.69
N TYR A 170 3.67 3.01 19.02
CA TYR A 170 3.31 2.94 17.61
C TYR A 170 4.24 3.74 16.68
N TYR A 171 5.34 4.31 17.18
CA TYR A 171 6.18 5.23 16.40
C TYR A 171 6.58 4.65 15.04
N ASN A 172 7.15 3.44 15.05
CA ASN A 172 7.56 2.76 13.84
C ASN A 172 6.38 2.44 12.93
N LEU A 173 5.25 2.01 13.48
CA LEU A 173 4.06 1.68 12.71
C LEU A 173 3.44 2.92 12.05
N LEU A 174 3.33 4.03 12.78
CA LEU A 174 2.80 5.32 12.28
C LEU A 174 3.66 5.91 11.16
N GLN A 175 4.99 5.84 11.30
CA GLN A 175 5.90 6.22 10.20
C GLN A 175 5.66 5.33 8.97
N THR A 176 5.46 4.02 9.19
CA THR A 176 5.11 3.10 8.10
C THR A 176 3.80 3.53 7.43
N ILE A 177 2.76 3.79 8.22
CA ILE A 177 1.42 4.14 7.75
C ILE A 177 1.52 5.40 6.89
N LYS A 178 2.17 6.46 7.38
CA LYS A 178 2.40 7.70 6.62
C LYS A 178 3.11 7.45 5.29
N GLU A 179 4.23 6.73 5.30
CA GLU A 179 5.00 6.42 4.09
C GLU A 179 4.18 5.65 3.05
N GLY A 180 3.42 4.64 3.47
CA GLY A 180 2.62 3.85 2.53
C GLY A 180 1.37 4.57 2.03
N ILE A 181 0.79 5.50 2.80
CA ILE A 181 -0.25 6.39 2.27
C ILE A 181 0.34 7.30 1.18
N ILE A 182 1.49 7.92 1.42
CA ILE A 182 2.18 8.76 0.42
C ILE A 182 2.48 7.97 -0.85
N LEU A 183 2.96 6.74 -0.72
CA LEU A 183 3.26 5.88 -1.85
C LEU A 183 2.00 5.51 -2.64
N TYR A 184 0.93 5.11 -1.94
CA TYR A 184 -0.35 4.79 -2.56
C TYR A 184 -0.90 5.97 -3.35
N GLU A 185 -0.88 7.18 -2.76
CA GLU A 185 -1.29 8.42 -3.42
C GLU A 185 -0.40 8.74 -4.62
N GLY A 186 0.91 8.54 -4.50
CA GLY A 186 1.88 8.72 -5.59
C GLY A 186 1.68 7.78 -6.77
N LEU A 187 1.39 6.50 -6.50
CA LEU A 187 1.07 5.51 -7.52
C LEU A 187 -0.28 5.78 -8.18
N ARG A 188 -1.26 6.29 -7.43
CA ARG A 188 -2.63 6.55 -7.89
C ARG A 188 -2.75 7.81 -8.75
N TYR A 189 -2.04 8.89 -8.41
CA TYR A 189 -2.21 10.20 -9.05
C TYR A 189 -1.02 10.66 -9.90
N GLY A 190 0.09 9.92 -9.89
CA GLY A 190 1.37 10.44 -10.38
C GLY A 190 1.87 11.57 -9.46
N ILE A 191 3.19 11.75 -9.41
CA ILE A 191 3.92 12.61 -8.45
C ILE A 191 3.38 14.06 -8.33
N LYS A 192 2.57 14.55 -9.27
CA LYS A 192 2.04 15.93 -9.29
C LYS A 192 1.26 16.35 -8.04
N LYS A 193 0.62 15.43 -7.30
CA LYS A 193 -0.04 15.77 -6.02
C LYS A 193 0.79 15.47 -4.77
N VAL A 194 1.74 14.54 -4.84
CA VAL A 194 2.55 14.16 -3.66
C VAL A 194 3.49 15.27 -3.22
N LEU A 195 4.02 16.06 -4.16
CA LEU A 195 4.85 17.24 -3.85
C LEU A 195 4.09 18.34 -3.11
N PHE A 196 2.76 18.31 -3.12
CA PHE A 196 1.92 19.23 -2.32
C PHE A 196 1.85 18.82 -0.85
N TYR A 197 2.09 17.53 -0.53
CA TYR A 197 2.05 16.99 0.83
C TYR A 197 3.44 16.90 1.51
N MET A 198 4.51 17.28 0.79
CA MET A 198 5.90 17.27 1.28
C MET A 198 6.50 18.68 1.42
N LYS A 199 5.69 19.72 1.17
CA LYS A 199 6.06 21.10 1.46
C LYS A 199 5.33 21.54 2.72
N ASP A 200 6.04 21.37 3.84
CA ASP A 200 6.20 22.29 4.98
C ASP A 200 6.45 21.49 6.28
#